data_AF-A0A4S0MNL6-F1
#
_entry.id   AF-A0A4S0MNL6-F1
#
_cell.length_a   1.000
_cell.length_b   1.000
_cell.length_c   1.000
_cell.angle_alpha   90.00
_cell.angle_beta   90.00
_cell.angle_gamma   90.00
#
_symmetry.space_group_name_H-M   'P 1'
#
loop_
_entity.id
_entity.type
_entity.pdbx_description
1 polymer ?
#
loop_
_entity_poly.entity_id
_entity_poly.type
_entity_poly.pdbx_seq_one_letter_code
_entity_poly.pdbx_strand_id
1 'polypeptide(L)'
;KKFVDALAPGGSFISAHAFVLRDNPERTGFDWNTFGAQAISETLAAAEGLVLEQSIETELYRIDRFRRLSPGDVATEPMIDHVPIRAPVGLGVARNIV
;
A
#
# COMPACT_ATOMS: atom_id res chain seq x y z
N LYS A 1 3.85 -8.59 13.64
CA LYS A 1 3.24 -8.71 14.98
C LYS A 1 2.65 -7.39 15.48
N LYS A 2 3.42 -6.30 15.66
CA LYS A 2 2.88 -5.00 16.17
C LYS A 2 1.53 -4.55 15.59
N PHE A 3 1.34 -4.55 14.27
CA PHE A 3 0.06 -4.15 13.66
C PHE A 3 -1.07 -5.13 13.94
N VAL A 4 -0.81 -6.44 13.85
CA VAL A 4 -1.80 -7.50 14.11
C VAL A 4 -2.26 -7.43 15.57
N ASP A 5 -1.31 -7.33 16.49
CA ASP A 5 -1.58 -7.34 17.93
C ASP A 5 -2.31 -6.07 18.37
N ALA A 6 -2.14 -4.95 17.64
CA ALA A 6 -2.81 -3.68 17.91
C ALA A 6 -4.27 -3.63 17.40
N LEU A 7 -4.69 -4.55 16.53
CA LEU A 7 -6.03 -4.56 15.94
C LEU A 7 -6.94 -5.55 16.66
N ALA A 8 -8.20 -5.21 16.88
CA ALA A 8 -9.20 -6.21 17.25
C ALA A 8 -9.37 -7.25 16.11
N PRO A 9 -9.82 -8.49 16.38
CA PRO A 9 -10.23 -9.43 15.33
C PRO A 9 -11.24 -8.79 14.37
N GLY A 10 -11.00 -8.92 13.06
CA GLY A 10 -11.80 -8.23 12.03
C GLY A 10 -11.50 -6.73 11.86
N GLY A 11 -10.67 -6.14 12.71
CA GLY A 11 -10.27 -4.75 12.63
C GLY A 11 -9.35 -4.47 11.43
N SER A 12 -9.39 -3.23 10.93
CA SER A 12 -8.60 -2.81 9.78
C SER A 12 -7.62 -1.71 10.12
N PHE A 13 -6.52 -1.66 9.37
CA PHE A 13 -5.68 -0.47 9.28
C PHE A 13 -5.50 -0.08 7.81
N ILE A 14 -5.29 1.21 7.58
CA ILE A 14 -5.06 1.77 6.25
C ILE A 14 -3.63 2.30 6.21
N SER A 15 -2.90 1.95 5.16
CA SER A 15 -1.56 2.44 4.87
C SER A 15 -1.53 3.08 3.49
N ALA A 16 -0.92 4.25 3.38
CA ALA A 16 -0.82 5.00 2.13
C ALA A 16 0.66 5.31 1.87
N HIS A 17 1.19 4.79 0.77
CA HIS A 17 2.61 4.88 0.45
C HIS A 17 2.81 5.23 -1.01
N ALA A 18 3.89 5.97 -1.29
CA ALA A 18 4.25 6.36 -2.63
C ALA A 18 5.00 5.22 -3.34
N PHE A 19 4.80 5.07 -4.65
CA PHE A 19 5.70 4.27 -5.49
C PHE A 19 7.05 4.96 -5.57
N VAL A 20 8.12 4.19 -5.43
CA VAL A 20 9.49 4.69 -5.53
C VAL A 20 10.26 3.83 -6.53
N LEU A 21 11.18 4.43 -7.29
CA LEU A 21 11.95 3.72 -8.31
C LEU A 21 12.80 2.60 -7.73
N ARG A 22 13.26 2.78 -6.48
CA ARG A 22 14.04 1.78 -5.75
C ARG A 22 13.28 0.45 -5.60
N ASP A 23 11.96 0.50 -5.45
CA ASP A 23 11.12 -0.69 -5.35
C ASP A 23 10.95 -1.34 -6.74
N ASN A 24 10.67 -0.51 -7.75
CA ASN A 24 10.41 -0.98 -9.11
C ASN A 24 10.83 0.08 -10.15
N PRO A 25 11.95 -0.14 -10.86
CA PRO A 25 12.45 0.81 -11.85
C PRO A 25 11.59 0.85 -13.13
N GLU A 26 10.69 -0.11 -13.34
CA GLU A 26 9.81 -0.18 -14.53
C GLU A 26 8.49 0.59 -14.34
N ARG A 27 8.23 1.11 -13.13
CA ARG A 27 7.03 1.88 -12.81
C ARG A 27 7.39 3.34 -12.54
N THR A 28 6.52 4.25 -13.00
CA THR A 28 6.60 5.66 -12.58
C THR A 28 6.58 5.77 -11.06
N GLY A 29 7.49 6.56 -10.52
CA GLY A 29 7.63 6.68 -9.08
C GLY A 29 8.57 7.80 -8.65
N PHE A 30 8.72 7.97 -7.34
CA PHE A 30 9.64 8.94 -6.79
C PHE A 30 11.08 8.40 -6.74
N ASP A 31 12.05 9.23 -7.13
CA ASP A 31 13.48 8.96 -6.94
C ASP A 31 13.92 9.26 -5.49
N TRP A 32 13.36 8.50 -4.55
CA TRP A 32 13.68 8.60 -3.13
C TRP A 32 14.46 7.39 -2.66
N ASN A 33 15.46 7.60 -1.80
CA ASN A 33 16.29 6.53 -1.25
C ASN A 33 15.64 5.83 -0.02
N THR A 34 14.38 5.42 -0.14
CA THR A 34 13.59 4.73 0.90
C THR A 34 12.86 3.52 0.30
N PHE A 35 12.31 2.65 1.14
CA PHE A 35 11.30 1.68 0.71
C PHE A 35 10.02 2.41 0.33
N GLY A 36 9.37 1.96 -0.74
CA GLY A 36 8.10 2.50 -1.21
C GLY A 36 6.93 1.56 -1.01
N ALA A 37 5.86 1.87 -1.74
CA ALA A 37 4.57 1.19 -1.64
C ALA A 37 4.64 -0.32 -1.88
N GLN A 38 5.46 -0.77 -2.84
CA GLN A 38 5.50 -2.18 -3.19
C GLN A 38 6.16 -2.99 -2.07
N ALA A 39 7.37 -2.59 -1.66
CA ALA A 39 8.09 -3.28 -0.60
C ALA A 39 7.30 -3.29 0.73
N ILE A 40 6.64 -2.16 1.06
CA ILE A 40 5.82 -2.07 2.27
C ILE A 40 4.57 -2.95 2.17
N SER A 41 3.84 -2.91 1.06
CA SER A 41 2.64 -3.74 0.86
C SER A 41 2.98 -5.23 0.92
N GLU A 42 4.04 -5.67 0.25
CA GLU A 42 4.50 -7.07 0.26
C GLU A 42 4.89 -7.51 1.68
N THR A 43 5.60 -6.65 2.41
CA THR A 43 5.98 -6.92 3.81
C THR A 43 4.75 -7.06 4.72
N LEU A 44 3.74 -6.21 4.53
CA LEU A 44 2.49 -6.28 5.31
C LEU A 44 1.63 -7.48 4.91
N ALA A 45 1.57 -7.82 3.63
CA ALA A 45 0.85 -9.00 3.12
C ALA A 45 1.49 -10.32 3.58
N ALA A 46 2.81 -10.34 3.79
CA ALA A 46 3.52 -11.49 4.35
C ALA A 46 3.34 -11.65 5.87
N ALA A 47 2.74 -10.67 6.55
CA ALA A 47 2.54 -10.74 7.99
C ALA A 47 1.35 -11.65 8.34
N GLU A 48 1.63 -12.74 9.05
CA GLU A 48 0.62 -13.69 9.51
C GLU A 48 -0.53 -13.00 10.27
N GLY A 49 -1.77 -13.34 9.90
CA GLY A 49 -2.98 -12.79 10.52
C GLY A 49 -3.46 -11.47 9.93
N LEU A 50 -2.77 -10.91 8.93
CA LEU A 50 -3.25 -9.80 8.11
C LEU A 50 -3.54 -10.28 6.69
N VAL A 51 -4.59 -9.70 6.12
CA VAL A 51 -4.92 -9.87 4.71
C VAL A 51 -5.14 -8.51 4.08
N LEU A 52 -4.64 -8.32 2.86
CA LEU A 52 -5.01 -7.17 2.05
C LEU A 52 -6.46 -7.37 1.59
N GLU A 53 -7.33 -6.46 1.99
CA GLU A 53 -8.76 -6.52 1.66
C GLU A 53 -9.08 -5.66 0.45
N GLN A 54 -8.52 -4.45 0.40
CA GLN A 54 -8.73 -3.52 -0.69
C GLN A 54 -7.48 -2.67 -0.93
N SER A 55 -7.23 -2.31 -2.18
CA SER A 55 -6.23 -1.33 -2.57
C SER A 55 -6.82 -0.31 -3.54
N ILE A 56 -6.44 0.95 -3.36
CA ILE A 56 -6.59 1.99 -4.39
C ILE A 56 -5.20 2.33 -4.90
N GLU A 57 -4.98 2.12 -6.19
CA GLU A 57 -3.74 2.43 -6.88
C GLU A 57 -3.90 3.61 -7.82
N THR A 58 -2.91 4.49 -7.77
CA THR A 58 -2.76 5.63 -8.68
C THR A 58 -1.46 5.50 -9.44
N GLU A 59 -1.11 6.52 -10.22
CA GLU A 59 0.18 6.62 -10.87
C GLU A 59 1.33 6.69 -9.85
N LEU A 60 1.12 7.31 -8.68
CA LEU A 60 2.21 7.63 -7.74
C LEU A 60 2.04 7.04 -6.33
N TYR A 61 0.85 6.57 -5.98
CA TYR A 61 0.52 6.09 -4.64
C TYR A 61 -0.30 4.82 -4.67
N ARG A 62 -0.14 4.02 -3.62
CA ARG A 62 -0.97 2.89 -3.24
C ARG A 62 -1.56 3.15 -1.87
N ILE A 63 -2.86 2.90 -1.72
CA ILE A 63 -3.59 3.02 -0.46
C ILE A 63 -4.19 1.65 -0.17
N ASP A 64 -3.60 0.95 0.78
CA ASP A 64 -4.00 -0.40 1.15
C ASP A 64 -4.80 -0.40 2.44
N ARG A 65 -5.89 -1.16 2.43
CA ARG A 65 -6.64 -1.55 3.61
C ARG A 65 -6.30 -3.00 3.94
N PHE A 66 -5.63 -3.19 5.05
CA PHE A 66 -5.38 -4.52 5.61
C PHE A 66 -6.35 -4.81 6.74
N ARG A 67 -6.83 -6.04 6.81
CA ARG A 67 -7.73 -6.52 7.87
C ARG A 67 -7.06 -7.62 8.67
N ARG A 68 -7.22 -7.59 10.00
CA ARG A 68 -6.88 -8.71 10.87
C ARG A 68 -7.91 -9.82 10.70
N LEU A 69 -7.45 -11.04 10.40
CA LEU A 69 -8.32 -12.21 10.32
C LEU A 69 -8.91 -12.54 11.70
N SER A 70 -10.22 -12.83 11.74
CA SER A 70 -10.87 -13.43 12.89
C SER A 70 -10.67 -14.95 12.89
N PRO A 71 -10.81 -15.64 14.04
CA PRO A 71 -10.79 -17.09 14.07
C PRO A 71 -11.84 -17.67 13.12
N GLY A 72 -11.41 -18.49 12.16
CA GLY A 72 -12.28 -19.11 11.15
C GLY A 72 -12.49 -18.29 9.87
N ASP A 73 -11.97 -17.06 9.79
CA ASP A 73 -11.96 -16.31 8.54
C ASP A 73 -11.02 -16.97 7.52
N VAL A 74 -11.43 -16.95 6.26
CA VAL A 74 -10.60 -17.31 5.12
C VAL A 74 -10.15 -16.02 4.42
N ALA A 75 -8.88 -15.97 4.02
CA ALA A 75 -8.37 -14.86 3.23
C ALA A 75 -9.12 -14.76 1.90
N THR A 76 -9.64 -13.59 1.58
CA THR A 76 -10.27 -13.30 0.29
C THR A 76 -9.25 -12.70 -0.66
N GLU A 77 -9.49 -12.81 -1.97
CA GLU A 77 -8.72 -12.05 -2.94
C GLU A 77 -8.93 -10.54 -2.72
N PRO A 78 -7.87 -9.73 -2.82
CA PRO A 78 -7.96 -8.28 -2.61
C PRO A 78 -8.71 -7.62 -3.77
N MET A 79 -9.56 -6.64 -3.46
CA MET A 79 -10.15 -5.78 -4.47
C MET A 79 -9.19 -4.64 -4.79
N ILE A 80 -8.79 -4.48 -6.06
CA ILE A 80 -7.84 -3.45 -6.49
C ILE A 80 -8.51 -2.50 -7.47
N ASP A 81 -8.61 -1.22 -7.08
CA ASP A 81 -9.15 -0.15 -7.91
C ASP A 81 -8.02 0.75 -8.42
N HIS A 82 -8.00 1.00 -9.72
CA HIS A 82 -7.08 1.98 -10.32
C HIS A 82 -7.79 3.31 -10.56
N VAL A 83 -7.29 4.39 -9.97
CA VAL A 83 -7.87 5.74 -10.09
C VAL A 83 -6.78 6.76 -10.42
N PRO A 84 -7.08 7.77 -11.27
CA PRO A 84 -6.09 8.77 -11.60
C PRO A 84 -5.92 9.81 -10.48
N ILE A 85 -4.71 10.35 -10.34
CA ILE A 85 -4.48 11.54 -9.52
C ILE A 85 -5.15 12.75 -10.19
N ARG A 86 -6.13 13.34 -9.51
CA ARG A 86 -6.84 14.55 -9.97
C ARG A 86 -6.29 15.83 -9.36
N ALA A 87 -5.49 15.72 -8.31
CA ALA A 87 -4.88 16.86 -7.65
C ALA A 87 -3.72 17.39 -8.51
N PRO A 88 -3.58 18.72 -8.68
CA PRO A 88 -2.44 19.28 -9.40
C PRO A 88 -1.14 18.96 -8.65
N VAL A 89 -0.15 18.46 -9.39
CA VAL A 89 1.19 18.19 -8.85
C VAL A 89 2.00 19.48 -8.89
N GLY A 90 2.43 19.95 -7.72
CA GLY A 90 3.29 21.13 -7.63
C GLY A 90 4.67 20.89 -8.24
N LEU A 91 5.28 21.93 -8.82
CA LEU A 91 6.60 21.86 -9.49
C LEU A 91 7.72 21.30 -8.59
N GLY A 92 7.64 21.53 -7.28
CA GLY A 92 8.58 20.97 -6.30
C GLY A 92 8.48 19.45 -6.17
N VAL A 93 7.30 18.88 -6.38
CA VAL A 93 7.04 17.43 -6.33
C VAL A 93 7.33 16.81 -7.69
N ALA A 94 6.90 17.46 -8.77
CA ALA A 94 7.04 16.96 -10.15
C ALA A 94 8.50 16.63 -10.52
N ARG A 95 9.47 17.40 -10.04
CA ARG A 95 10.91 17.15 -10.32
C ARG A 95 11.45 15.84 -9.76
N ASN A 96 10.73 15.21 -8.83
CA ASN A 96 11.15 13.97 -8.18
C ASN A 96 10.44 12.74 -8.75
N ILE A 97 9.53 12.93 -9.72
CA ILE A 97 8.80 11.85 -10.39
C ILE A 97 9.56 11.49 -11.66
N VAL A 98 9.83 10.20 -11.85
CA VAL A 98 10.53 9.64 -13.03
C VAL A 98 9.66 8.57 -13.65
#